data_AF-A0A0K3BA27-F1
#
_entry.id   AF-A0A0K3BA27-F1
#
_cell.length_a   1.000
_cell.length_b   1.000
_cell.length_c   1.000
_cell.angle_alpha   90.00
_cell.angle_beta   90.00
_cell.angle_gamma   90.00
#
_symmetry.space_group_name_H-M   'P 1'
#
loop_
_entity.id
_entity.type
_entity.pdbx_description
1 polymer ?
#
loop_
_entity_poly.entity_id
_entity_poly.type
_entity_poly.pdbx_seq_one_letter_code
_entity_poly.pdbx_strand_id
1 'polypeptide(L)'
;MTDKARAGALILVAVLQVAAGVVGGVGLWGESVGVVANSYPTLLLPGGAAFTIWSLIYVAFGALAVRQALPEQRNRDVHRRTGWWLVAAGVLNAAWVLLFTNRLILLAQLMIVALLACLLGAALRLQPADGWADRLLLHIPVMVYLGWVAVATVAGAATTAAAFSAAPGTAAAIVVLLLTGVVAALAVLRLPAVIGFAAAVCWALAWIAANTPTTGVLVAALVAICTVVGAAAVRIERRADRSTIAWG
;
A
#
# COMPACT_ATOMS: atom_id res chain seq x y z
N MET A 1 23.58 16.06 3.05
CA MET A 1 22.61 15.91 4.16
C MET A 1 23.01 14.69 5.00
N THR A 2 23.24 14.87 6.30
CA THR A 2 23.76 13.82 7.19
C THR A 2 22.75 12.68 7.38
N ASP A 3 23.19 11.42 7.39
CA ASP A 3 22.34 10.24 7.59
C ASP A 3 21.46 10.30 8.85
N LYS A 4 21.90 11.07 9.86
CA LYS A 4 21.13 11.41 11.07
C LYS A 4 19.84 12.16 10.77
N ALA A 5 19.86 13.10 9.83
CA ALA A 5 18.70 13.90 9.45
C ALA A 5 17.64 13.02 8.77
N ARG A 6 18.06 12.11 7.89
CA ARG A 6 17.17 11.14 7.25
C ARG A 6 16.53 10.20 8.28
N ALA A 7 17.32 9.67 9.21
CA ALA A 7 16.80 8.81 10.28
C ALA A 7 15.80 9.56 11.19
N GLY A 8 16.13 10.79 11.60
CA GLY A 8 15.22 11.63 12.38
C GLY A 8 13.92 11.96 11.63
N ALA A 9 14.02 12.31 10.34
CA ALA A 9 12.86 12.54 9.49
C ALA A 9 11.97 11.30 9.37
N LEU A 10 12.56 10.10 9.26
CA LEU A 10 11.81 8.86 9.15
C LEU A 10 11.05 8.51 10.43
N ILE A 11 11.68 8.72 11.60
CA ILE A 11 11.00 8.59 12.90
C ILE A 11 9.85 9.59 13.00
N LEU A 12 10.08 10.86 12.63
CA LEU A 12 9.06 11.89 12.65
C LEU A 12 7.87 11.51 11.78
N VAL A 13 8.09 11.07 10.54
CA VAL A 13 6.98 10.69 9.66
C VAL A 13 6.31 9.38 10.06
N ALA A 14 7.00 8.48 10.78
CA ALA A 14 6.37 7.30 11.35
C ALA A 14 5.37 7.70 12.44
N VAL A 15 5.78 8.58 13.36
CA VAL A 15 4.89 9.14 14.40
C VAL A 15 3.73 9.92 13.77
N LEU A 16 4.02 10.75 12.77
CA LEU A 16 3.00 11.54 12.07
C LEU A 16 1.94 10.65 11.40
N GLN A 17 2.35 9.55 10.76
CA GLN A 17 1.43 8.59 10.15
C GLN A 17 0.50 7.94 11.17
N VAL A 18 1.05 7.48 12.31
CA VAL A 18 0.24 6.89 13.38
C VAL A 18 -0.74 7.92 13.92
N ALA A 19 -0.27 9.13 14.20
CA ALA A 19 -1.11 10.22 14.68
C ALA A 19 -2.24 10.53 13.69
N ALA A 20 -1.92 10.69 12.40
CA ALA A 20 -2.90 10.93 11.36
C ALA A 20 -3.90 9.77 11.22
N GLY A 21 -3.44 8.53 11.24
CA GLY A 21 -4.28 7.34 11.16
C GLY A 21 -5.24 7.22 12.34
N VAL A 22 -4.77 7.47 13.57
CA VAL A 22 -5.63 7.47 14.77
C VAL A 22 -6.63 8.61 14.69
N VAL A 23 -6.16 9.84 14.52
CA VAL A 23 -6.98 11.05 14.51
C VAL A 23 -8.02 11.04 13.39
N GLY A 24 -7.61 10.67 12.17
CA GLY A 24 -8.51 10.52 11.03
C GLY A 24 -9.39 9.27 11.11
N GLY A 25 -8.97 8.23 11.85
CA GLY A 25 -9.76 7.05 12.12
C GLY A 25 -10.92 7.30 13.08
N VAL A 26 -10.70 8.13 14.11
CA VAL A 26 -11.75 8.49 15.09
C VAL A 26 -12.57 9.71 14.69
N GLY A 27 -12.20 10.44 13.64
CA GLY A 27 -12.91 11.64 13.19
C GLY A 27 -12.63 12.88 14.05
N LEU A 28 -11.38 13.07 14.50
CA LEU A 28 -10.98 14.26 15.26
C LEU A 28 -10.59 15.45 14.35
N TRP A 29 -10.27 15.21 13.08
CA TRP A 29 -9.98 16.25 12.06
C TRP A 29 -11.14 16.50 11.08
N GLY A 30 -12.34 16.00 11.39
CA GLY A 30 -13.48 15.96 10.48
C GLY A 30 -14.23 14.65 10.65
N GLU A 31 -14.75 14.10 9.56
CA GLU A 31 -15.40 12.78 9.62
C GLU A 31 -14.35 11.66 9.59
N SER A 32 -14.66 10.49 10.16
CA SER A 32 -13.73 9.36 10.08
C SER A 32 -13.56 8.88 8.65
N VAL A 33 -12.38 8.32 8.32
CA VAL A 33 -12.10 7.73 7.00
C VAL A 33 -13.20 6.74 6.59
N GLY A 34 -13.69 5.93 7.53
CA GLY A 34 -14.77 4.98 7.28
C GLY A 34 -16.08 5.67 6.89
N VAL A 35 -16.48 6.73 7.60
CA VAL A 35 -17.71 7.48 7.29
C VAL A 35 -17.60 8.14 5.91
N VAL A 36 -16.49 8.83 5.62
CA VAL A 36 -16.30 9.47 4.32
C VAL A 36 -16.31 8.44 3.20
N ALA A 37 -15.60 7.31 3.34
CA ALA A 37 -15.56 6.27 2.32
C ALA A 37 -16.96 5.68 2.04
N ASN A 38 -17.77 5.45 3.07
CA ASN A 38 -19.14 4.95 2.91
C ASN A 38 -20.11 5.99 2.33
N SER A 39 -19.77 7.29 2.36
CA SER A 39 -20.57 8.33 1.70
C SER A 39 -20.43 8.36 0.17
N TYR A 40 -19.45 7.62 -0.37
CA TYR A 40 -19.22 7.46 -1.82
C TYR A 40 -19.18 5.97 -2.19
N PRO A 41 -20.32 5.25 -2.09
CA PRO A 41 -20.35 3.81 -2.30
C PRO A 41 -19.97 3.46 -3.74
N THR A 42 -19.04 2.51 -3.90
CA THR A 42 -18.66 1.95 -5.19
C THR A 42 -18.52 0.43 -5.10
N LEU A 43 -18.64 -0.25 -6.23
CA LEU A 43 -18.40 -1.70 -6.31
C LEU A 43 -16.93 -2.09 -6.05
N LEU A 44 -16.03 -1.12 -5.98
CA LEU A 44 -14.60 -1.29 -5.74
C LEU A 44 -14.20 -0.92 -4.31
N LEU A 45 -15.14 -0.47 -3.47
CA LEU A 45 -14.91 -0.16 -2.07
C LEU A 45 -14.70 -1.47 -1.28
N PRO A 46 -13.51 -1.68 -0.66
CA PRO A 46 -13.31 -2.82 0.23
C PRO A 46 -14.18 -2.70 1.49
N GLY A 47 -14.58 -3.83 2.07
CA GLY A 47 -15.29 -3.84 3.36
C GLY A 47 -14.50 -3.13 4.47
N GLY A 48 -15.18 -2.54 5.44
CA GLY A 48 -14.56 -1.67 6.46
C GLY A 48 -13.40 -2.31 7.26
N ALA A 49 -13.46 -3.61 7.50
CA ALA A 49 -12.38 -4.34 8.18
C ALA A 49 -11.09 -4.45 7.34
N ALA A 50 -11.12 -4.20 6.02
CA ALA A 50 -9.93 -4.14 5.17
C ALA A 50 -8.92 -3.11 5.67
N PHE A 51 -9.42 -1.99 6.20
CA PHE A 51 -8.60 -0.87 6.66
C PHE A 51 -7.76 -1.20 7.90
N THR A 52 -7.98 -2.34 8.58
CA THR A 52 -7.12 -2.80 9.68
C THR A 52 -5.68 -3.09 9.24
N ILE A 53 -5.43 -3.28 7.94
CA ILE A 53 -4.08 -3.38 7.37
C ILE A 53 -3.23 -2.13 7.63
N TRP A 54 -3.85 -0.95 7.79
CA TRP A 54 -3.13 0.27 8.14
C TRP A 54 -2.40 0.15 9.48
N SER A 55 -3.01 -0.51 10.48
CA SER A 55 -2.35 -0.76 11.76
C SER A 55 -1.09 -1.61 11.58
N LEU A 56 -1.15 -2.65 10.75
CA LEU A 56 0.02 -3.46 10.40
C LEU A 56 1.10 -2.62 9.69
N ILE A 57 0.71 -1.82 8.70
CA ILE A 57 1.63 -0.94 7.95
C ILE A 57 2.31 0.05 8.89
N TYR A 58 1.57 0.69 9.79
CA TYR A 58 2.09 1.68 10.74
C TYR A 58 3.07 1.06 11.73
N VAL A 59 2.77 -0.11 12.29
CA VAL A 59 3.69 -0.82 13.19
C VAL A 59 4.96 -1.23 12.44
N ALA A 60 4.82 -1.81 11.25
CA ALA A 60 5.94 -2.25 10.44
C ALA A 60 6.85 -1.07 10.00
N PHE A 61 6.24 0.04 9.60
CA PHE A 61 6.95 1.26 9.23
C PHE A 61 7.66 1.90 10.43
N GLY A 62 7.03 1.90 11.61
CA GLY A 62 7.65 2.35 12.85
C GLY A 62 8.86 1.50 13.23
N ALA A 63 8.76 0.17 13.14
CA ALA A 63 9.87 -0.73 13.38
C ALA A 63 11.03 -0.51 12.38
N LEU A 64 10.73 -0.29 11.11
CA LEU A 64 11.71 0.10 10.08
C LEU A 64 12.40 1.42 10.46
N ALA A 65 11.63 2.44 10.87
CA ALA A 65 12.17 3.74 11.24
C ALA A 65 13.12 3.65 12.42
N VAL A 66 12.76 2.89 13.46
CA VAL A 66 13.62 2.61 14.63
C VAL A 66 14.88 1.88 14.19
N ARG A 67 14.75 0.82 13.39
CA ARG A 67 15.91 0.08 12.86
C ARG A 67 16.87 1.00 12.11
N GLN A 68 16.36 1.81 11.19
CA GLN A 68 17.19 2.73 10.39
C GLN A 68 17.84 3.83 11.25
N ALA A 69 17.28 4.12 12.42
CA ALA A 69 17.86 5.06 13.37
C ALA A 69 19.01 4.48 14.20
N LEU A 70 19.17 3.14 14.29
CA LEU A 70 20.27 2.51 15.03
C LEU A 70 21.64 2.87 14.44
N PRO A 71 22.69 3.06 15.26
CA PRO A 71 24.03 3.46 14.79
C PRO A 71 24.60 2.56 13.70
N GLU A 72 24.43 1.24 13.84
CA GLU A 72 24.93 0.22 12.91
C GLU A 72 24.19 0.23 11.56
N GLN A 73 22.93 0.69 11.54
CA GLN A 73 22.08 0.66 10.35
C GLN A 73 22.08 2.00 9.61
N ARG A 74 22.23 3.11 10.32
CA ARG A 74 22.03 4.47 9.80
C ARG A 74 22.86 4.79 8.56
N ASN A 75 24.05 4.22 8.43
CA ASN A 75 24.98 4.51 7.34
C ASN A 75 24.87 3.56 6.14
N ARG A 76 24.08 2.48 6.23
CA ARG A 76 23.96 1.46 5.16
C ARG A 76 23.39 2.06 3.88
N ASP A 77 23.92 1.63 2.73
CA ASP A 77 23.56 2.17 1.42
C ASP A 77 22.09 1.98 1.06
N VAL A 78 21.50 0.82 1.37
CA VAL A 78 20.08 0.54 1.10
C VAL A 78 19.18 1.61 1.76
N HIS A 79 19.50 1.99 3.00
CA HIS A 79 18.79 3.01 3.75
C HIS A 79 19.00 4.43 3.21
N ARG A 80 20.17 4.72 2.61
CA ARG A 80 20.43 5.98 1.90
C ARG A 80 19.58 6.08 0.63
N ARG A 81 19.46 4.97 -0.10
CA ARG A 81 18.74 4.89 -1.37
C ARG A 81 17.22 4.92 -1.21
N THR A 82 16.68 4.32 -0.15
CA THR A 82 15.23 4.21 0.08
C THR A 82 14.67 5.24 1.04
N GLY A 83 15.46 5.72 2.02
CA GLY A 83 14.90 6.43 3.18
C GLY A 83 14.19 7.74 2.84
N TRP A 84 14.69 8.55 1.89
CA TRP A 84 13.99 9.79 1.51
C TRP A 84 12.68 9.55 0.75
N TRP A 85 12.59 8.44 0.01
CA TRP A 85 11.33 8.02 -0.60
C TRP A 85 10.32 7.60 0.46
N LEU A 86 10.78 6.91 1.52
CA LEU A 86 9.94 6.51 2.65
C LEU A 86 9.52 7.71 3.51
N VAL A 87 10.38 8.72 3.67
CA VAL A 87 10.03 9.98 4.31
C VAL A 87 8.91 10.68 3.53
N ALA A 88 9.08 10.84 2.22
CA ALA A 88 8.05 11.43 1.37
C ALA A 88 6.74 10.63 1.40
N ALA A 89 6.81 9.30 1.35
CA ALA A 89 5.66 8.42 1.52
C ALA A 89 4.95 8.67 2.86
N GLY A 90 5.68 8.79 3.97
CA GLY A 90 5.06 9.05 5.27
C GLY A 90 4.35 10.41 5.36
N VAL A 91 4.91 11.46 4.76
CA VAL A 91 4.25 12.77 4.66
C VAL A 91 2.98 12.68 3.82
N LEU A 92 3.06 12.07 2.64
CA LEU A 92 1.92 11.90 1.73
C LEU A 92 0.82 11.03 2.35
N ASN A 93 1.20 10.07 3.20
CA ASN A 93 0.25 9.27 3.96
C ASN A 93 -0.57 10.11 4.93
N ALA A 94 0.09 10.91 5.77
CA ALA A 94 -0.62 11.79 6.70
C ALA A 94 -1.47 12.82 5.95
N ALA A 95 -0.96 13.36 4.83
CA ALA A 95 -1.66 14.34 4.01
C ALA A 95 -2.95 13.79 3.40
N TRP A 96 -2.95 12.57 2.81
CA TRP A 96 -4.19 12.05 2.23
C TRP A 96 -5.25 11.82 3.31
N VAL A 97 -4.87 11.35 4.51
CA VAL A 97 -5.84 11.14 5.60
C VAL A 97 -6.51 12.45 5.98
N LEU A 98 -5.73 13.52 6.18
CA LEU A 98 -6.24 14.84 6.49
C LEU A 98 -7.19 15.35 5.40
N LEU A 99 -6.78 15.28 4.13
CA LEU A 99 -7.58 15.76 3.00
C LEU A 99 -8.86 14.94 2.81
N PHE A 100 -8.78 13.62 2.95
CA PHE A 100 -9.91 12.70 2.77
C PHE A 100 -10.97 12.91 3.86
N THR A 101 -10.55 13.01 5.13
CA THR A 101 -11.44 13.26 6.28
C THR A 101 -12.14 14.63 6.20
N ASN A 102 -11.59 15.56 5.43
CA ASN A 102 -12.17 16.88 5.11
C ASN A 102 -12.92 16.89 3.75
N ARG A 103 -13.24 15.73 3.17
CA ARG A 103 -13.96 15.58 1.89
C ARG A 103 -13.28 16.23 0.68
N LEU A 104 -11.99 16.52 0.75
CA LEU A 104 -11.18 16.97 -0.39
C LEU A 104 -10.73 15.74 -1.22
N ILE A 105 -11.70 15.00 -1.77
CA ILE A 105 -11.51 13.65 -2.32
C ILE A 105 -10.49 13.61 -3.44
N LEU A 106 -10.57 14.54 -4.40
CA LEU A 106 -9.63 14.60 -5.51
C LEU A 106 -8.19 14.86 -5.03
N LEU A 107 -7.99 15.78 -4.09
CA LEU A 107 -6.65 16.07 -3.54
C LEU A 107 -6.11 14.87 -2.75
N ALA A 108 -6.95 14.20 -1.97
CA ALA A 108 -6.57 12.96 -1.29
C ALA A 108 -6.14 11.87 -2.28
N GLN A 109 -6.86 11.71 -3.40
CA GLN A 109 -6.49 10.79 -4.47
C GLN A 109 -5.13 11.14 -5.09
N LEU A 110 -4.86 12.43 -5.34
CA LEU A 110 -3.55 12.87 -5.84
C LEU A 110 -2.43 12.53 -4.84
N MET A 111 -2.68 12.67 -3.53
CA MET A 111 -1.72 12.27 -2.49
C MET A 111 -1.49 10.75 -2.48
N ILE A 112 -2.53 9.93 -2.65
CA ILE A 112 -2.41 8.47 -2.76
C ILE A 112 -1.60 8.06 -4.01
N VAL A 113 -1.81 8.72 -5.15
CA VAL A 113 -1.03 8.47 -6.37
C VAL A 113 0.45 8.85 -6.18
N ALA A 114 0.72 10.01 -5.57
CA ALA A 114 2.09 10.41 -5.24
C ALA A 114 2.73 9.44 -4.23
N LEU A 115 1.97 8.99 -3.22
CA LEU A 115 2.40 8.00 -2.25
C LEU A 115 2.80 6.69 -2.93
N LEU A 116 1.98 6.21 -3.87
CA LEU A 116 2.27 5.02 -4.68
C LEU A 116 3.59 5.17 -5.44
N ALA A 117 3.80 6.32 -6.08
CA ALA A 117 5.03 6.60 -6.81
C ALA A 117 6.26 6.61 -5.90
N CYS A 118 6.15 7.17 -4.69
CA CYS A 118 7.23 7.14 -3.71
C CYS A 118 7.55 5.72 -3.23
N LEU A 119 6.54 4.91 -2.93
CA LEU A 119 6.71 3.52 -2.50
C LEU A 119 7.32 2.66 -3.62
N LEU A 120 6.89 2.86 -4.87
CA LEU A 120 7.50 2.21 -6.03
C LEU A 120 8.96 2.65 -6.19
N GLY A 121 9.25 3.94 -6.02
CA GLY A 121 10.60 4.49 -6.03
C GLY A 121 11.52 3.87 -4.97
N ALA A 122 10.98 3.60 -3.77
CA ALA A 122 11.69 2.88 -2.71
C ALA A 122 11.89 1.40 -3.09
N ALA A 123 10.85 0.72 -3.56
CA ALA A 123 10.89 -0.71 -3.91
C ALA A 123 11.91 -1.01 -5.03
N LEU A 124 11.98 -0.15 -6.06
CA LEU A 124 12.95 -0.27 -7.15
C LEU A 124 14.41 -0.03 -6.72
N ARG A 125 14.61 0.54 -5.53
CA ARG A 125 15.94 0.84 -4.95
C ARG A 125 16.33 -0.12 -3.83
N LEU A 126 15.49 -1.11 -3.52
CA LEU A 126 15.85 -2.19 -2.62
C LEU A 126 17.04 -2.97 -3.22
N GLN A 127 18.00 -3.26 -2.36
CA GLN A 127 19.11 -4.17 -2.66
C GLN A 127 18.76 -5.54 -2.07
N PRO A 128 19.33 -6.66 -2.56
CA PRO A 128 19.11 -7.97 -1.97
C PRO A 128 19.27 -7.94 -0.45
N ALA A 129 18.37 -8.63 0.26
CA ALA A 129 18.32 -8.54 1.72
C ALA A 129 19.56 -9.18 2.35
N ASP A 130 20.15 -8.46 3.31
CA ASP A 130 21.23 -8.98 4.16
C ASP A 130 20.62 -9.67 5.39
N GLY A 131 20.16 -10.89 5.18
CA GLY A 131 19.54 -11.73 6.20
C GLY A 131 18.08 -11.41 6.53
N TRP A 132 17.51 -12.17 7.46
CA TRP A 132 16.08 -12.12 7.80
C TRP A 132 15.63 -10.79 8.38
N ALA A 133 16.52 -10.09 9.05
CA ALA A 133 16.19 -8.83 9.67
C ALA A 133 15.90 -7.76 8.60
N ASP A 134 16.60 -7.76 7.46
CA ASP A 134 16.30 -6.89 6.31
C ASP A 134 15.02 -7.30 5.58
N ARG A 135 14.74 -8.61 5.51
CA ARG A 135 13.50 -9.12 4.93
C ARG A 135 12.29 -8.63 5.72
N LEU A 136 12.32 -8.83 7.03
CA LEU A 136 11.20 -8.56 7.93
C LEU A 136 10.99 -7.08 8.23
N LEU A 137 12.08 -6.30 8.32
CA LEU A 137 12.02 -4.91 8.77
C LEU A 137 12.20 -3.89 7.65
N LEU A 138 12.51 -4.30 6.42
CA LEU A 138 12.62 -3.39 5.27
C LEU A 138 11.83 -3.89 4.07
N HIS A 139 12.12 -5.09 3.56
CA HIS A 139 11.52 -5.55 2.31
C HIS A 139 10.02 -5.80 2.44
N ILE A 140 9.61 -6.67 3.38
CA ILE A 140 8.20 -6.99 3.59
C ILE A 140 7.38 -5.73 3.93
N PRO A 141 7.79 -4.86 4.87
CA PRO A 141 7.05 -3.63 5.16
C PRO A 141 6.86 -2.71 3.95
N VAL A 142 7.93 -2.46 3.17
CA VAL A 142 7.86 -1.63 1.96
C VAL A 142 6.93 -2.25 0.92
N MET A 143 7.02 -3.56 0.71
CA MET A 143 6.22 -4.27 -0.29
C MET A 143 4.76 -4.43 0.11
N VAL A 144 4.46 -4.69 1.39
CA VAL A 144 3.08 -4.69 1.93
C VAL A 144 2.46 -3.31 1.75
N TYR A 145 3.19 -2.26 2.10
CA TYR A 145 2.70 -0.90 1.96
C TYR A 145 2.44 -0.54 0.49
N LEU A 146 3.38 -0.88 -0.40
CA LEU A 146 3.22 -0.70 -1.84
C LEU A 146 1.99 -1.44 -2.39
N GLY A 147 1.81 -2.71 -2.02
CA GLY A 147 0.70 -3.55 -2.52
C GLY A 147 -0.67 -3.04 -2.07
N TRP A 148 -0.78 -2.62 -0.80
CA TRP A 148 -2.01 -2.02 -0.29
C TRP A 148 -2.34 -0.70 -1.01
N VAL A 149 -1.36 0.20 -1.12
CA VAL A 149 -1.57 1.51 -1.75
C VAL A 149 -1.87 1.37 -3.25
N ALA A 150 -1.33 0.36 -3.93
CA ALA A 150 -1.67 0.08 -5.33
C ALA A 150 -3.18 -0.17 -5.52
N VAL A 151 -3.80 -1.02 -4.69
CA VAL A 151 -5.24 -1.26 -4.75
C VAL A 151 -6.04 -0.08 -4.21
N ALA A 152 -5.56 0.58 -3.15
CA ALA A 152 -6.18 1.79 -2.61
C ALA A 152 -6.23 2.93 -3.65
N THR A 153 -5.26 3.02 -4.55
CA THR A 153 -5.26 3.98 -5.66
C THR A 153 -6.42 3.71 -6.63
N VAL A 154 -6.71 2.43 -6.93
CA VAL A 154 -7.82 2.02 -7.78
C VAL A 154 -9.17 2.28 -7.10
N ALA A 155 -9.32 1.86 -5.84
CA ALA A 155 -10.53 2.10 -5.06
C ALA A 155 -10.77 3.61 -4.86
N GLY A 156 -9.73 4.38 -4.54
CA GLY A 156 -9.79 5.83 -4.38
C GLY A 156 -10.14 6.57 -5.67
N ALA A 157 -9.70 6.07 -6.83
CA ALA A 157 -10.12 6.62 -8.12
C ALA A 157 -11.63 6.41 -8.35
N ALA A 158 -12.15 5.23 -8.00
CA ALA A 158 -13.59 4.96 -8.06
C ALA A 158 -14.38 5.86 -7.10
N THR A 159 -13.91 6.03 -5.86
CA THR A 159 -14.47 6.96 -4.86
C THR A 159 -14.46 8.40 -5.38
N THR A 160 -13.37 8.83 -6.02
CA THR A 160 -13.25 10.16 -6.62
C THR A 160 -14.26 10.33 -7.76
N ALA A 161 -14.40 9.33 -8.63
CA ALA A 161 -15.40 9.36 -9.69
C ALA A 161 -16.83 9.43 -9.12
N ALA A 162 -17.13 8.67 -8.07
CA ALA A 162 -18.41 8.72 -7.35
C ALA A 162 -18.67 10.10 -6.73
N ALA A 163 -17.65 10.76 -6.19
CA ALA A 163 -17.77 12.13 -5.67
C ALA A 163 -18.15 13.17 -6.74
N PHE A 164 -17.87 12.88 -8.02
CA PHE A 164 -18.30 13.66 -9.17
C PHE A 164 -19.51 13.04 -9.90
N SER A 165 -20.30 12.20 -9.21
CA SER A 165 -21.49 11.53 -9.75
C SER A 165 -21.21 10.62 -10.98
N ALA A 166 -19.98 10.13 -11.12
CA ALA A 166 -19.50 9.29 -12.22
C ALA A 166 -19.00 7.92 -11.71
N ALA A 167 -19.65 7.36 -10.69
CA ALA A 167 -19.27 6.06 -10.12
C ALA A 167 -19.26 4.96 -11.21
N PRO A 168 -18.24 4.06 -11.22
CA PRO A 168 -18.16 3.02 -12.24
C PRO A 168 -19.31 2.02 -12.08
N GLY A 169 -20.04 1.79 -13.18
CA GLY A 169 -21.03 0.71 -13.25
C GLY A 169 -20.38 -0.68 -13.22
N THR A 170 -21.20 -1.73 -13.10
CA THR A 170 -20.75 -3.13 -12.92
C THR A 170 -19.74 -3.59 -13.98
N ALA A 171 -19.99 -3.33 -15.25
CA ALA A 171 -19.08 -3.74 -16.33
C ALA A 171 -17.70 -3.07 -16.20
N ALA A 172 -17.67 -1.77 -15.90
CA ALA A 172 -16.43 -1.03 -15.68
C ALA A 172 -15.68 -1.54 -14.44
N ALA A 173 -16.39 -1.80 -13.33
CA ALA A 173 -15.78 -2.35 -12.12
C ALA A 173 -15.13 -3.73 -12.35
N ILE A 174 -15.79 -4.62 -13.11
CA ILE A 174 -15.25 -5.92 -13.51
C ILE A 174 -13.95 -5.74 -14.30
N VAL A 175 -13.96 -4.92 -15.35
CA VAL A 175 -12.77 -4.67 -16.18
C VAL A 175 -11.64 -4.09 -15.34
N VAL A 176 -11.92 -3.12 -14.47
CA VAL A 176 -10.93 -2.50 -13.59
C VAL A 176 -10.30 -3.52 -12.63
N LEU A 177 -11.07 -4.44 -12.05
CA LEU A 177 -10.52 -5.49 -11.18
C LEU A 177 -9.64 -6.48 -11.93
N LEU A 178 -10.04 -6.91 -13.12
CA LEU A 178 -9.22 -7.80 -13.95
C LEU A 178 -7.91 -7.12 -14.36
N LEU A 179 -7.97 -5.85 -14.78
CA LEU A 179 -6.78 -5.05 -15.06
C LEU A 179 -5.89 -4.87 -13.83
N THR A 180 -6.48 -4.65 -12.65
CA THR A 180 -5.75 -4.57 -11.38
C THR A 180 -5.01 -5.87 -11.10
N GLY A 181 -5.65 -7.03 -11.30
CA GLY A 181 -5.02 -8.35 -11.17
C GLY A 181 -3.86 -8.55 -12.14
N VAL A 182 -4.03 -8.17 -13.41
CA VAL A 182 -2.96 -8.26 -14.43
C VAL A 182 -1.78 -7.36 -14.07
N VAL A 183 -2.02 -6.09 -13.74
CA VAL A 183 -0.97 -5.13 -13.37
C VAL A 183 -0.24 -5.57 -12.11
N ALA A 184 -0.97 -6.06 -11.10
CA ALA A 184 -0.37 -6.61 -9.88
C ALA A 184 0.48 -7.86 -10.16
N ALA A 185 0.00 -8.77 -11.02
CA ALA A 185 0.79 -9.93 -11.45
C ALA A 185 2.07 -9.51 -12.20
N LEU A 186 1.99 -8.53 -13.10
CA LEU A 186 3.17 -7.98 -13.77
C LEU A 186 4.15 -7.35 -12.76
N ALA A 187 3.66 -6.63 -11.76
CA ALA A 187 4.49 -6.10 -10.68
C ALA A 187 5.15 -7.25 -9.88
N VAL A 188 4.41 -8.31 -9.56
CA VAL A 188 4.94 -9.56 -8.97
C VAL A 188 5.96 -10.24 -9.86
N LEU A 189 6.01 -9.99 -11.17
CA LEU A 189 7.05 -10.52 -12.05
C LEU A 189 8.32 -9.66 -12.10
N ARG A 190 8.25 -8.39 -11.67
CA ARG A 190 9.34 -7.41 -11.83
C ARG A 190 9.96 -6.93 -10.52
N LEU A 191 9.19 -6.85 -9.43
CA LEU A 191 9.64 -6.29 -8.15
C LEU A 191 10.34 -7.33 -7.25
N PRO A 192 11.21 -6.93 -6.30
CA PRO A 192 11.78 -7.85 -5.31
C PRO A 192 10.76 -8.21 -4.21
N ALA A 193 11.08 -9.20 -3.36
CA ALA A 193 10.32 -9.53 -2.14
C ALA A 193 8.80 -9.61 -2.34
N VAL A 194 8.38 -10.43 -3.31
CA VAL A 194 7.04 -10.37 -3.89
C VAL A 194 5.92 -10.75 -2.93
N ILE A 195 6.20 -11.50 -1.86
CA ILE A 195 5.16 -12.01 -0.96
C ILE A 195 4.46 -10.86 -0.22
N GLY A 196 5.20 -9.86 0.26
CA GLY A 196 4.59 -8.73 0.96
C GLY A 196 3.60 -7.98 0.07
N PHE A 197 3.99 -7.72 -1.17
CA PHE A 197 3.14 -7.05 -2.16
C PHE A 197 1.93 -7.89 -2.54
N ALA A 198 2.14 -9.16 -2.90
CA ALA A 198 1.07 -10.07 -3.29
C ALA A 198 0.05 -10.26 -2.16
N ALA A 199 0.50 -10.44 -0.92
CA ALA A 199 -0.37 -10.58 0.24
C ALA A 199 -1.26 -9.35 0.47
N ALA A 200 -0.70 -8.14 0.38
CA ALA A 200 -1.45 -6.90 0.56
C ALA A 200 -2.46 -6.65 -0.59
N VAL A 201 -2.10 -6.97 -1.83
CA VAL A 201 -3.03 -6.90 -2.97
C VAL A 201 -4.17 -7.90 -2.79
N CYS A 202 -3.85 -9.17 -2.47
CA CYS A 202 -4.85 -10.21 -2.26
C CYS A 202 -5.77 -9.89 -1.09
N TRP A 203 -5.24 -9.31 0.00
CA TRP A 203 -6.04 -8.81 1.12
C TRP A 203 -7.07 -7.78 0.67
N ALA A 204 -6.64 -6.77 -0.08
CA ALA A 204 -7.54 -5.72 -0.56
C ALA A 204 -8.62 -6.29 -1.51
N LEU A 205 -8.22 -7.14 -2.47
CA LEU A 205 -9.15 -7.78 -3.41
C LEU A 205 -10.15 -8.69 -2.70
N ALA A 206 -9.73 -9.42 -1.67
CA ALA A 206 -10.62 -10.29 -0.89
C ALA A 206 -11.68 -9.47 -0.16
N TRP A 207 -11.32 -8.31 0.38
CA TRP A 207 -12.29 -7.41 1.02
C TRP A 207 -13.20 -6.68 0.04
N ILE A 208 -12.79 -6.48 -1.21
CA ILE A 208 -13.71 -6.02 -2.28
C ILE A 208 -14.70 -7.13 -2.62
N ALA A 209 -14.21 -8.37 -2.78
CA ALA A 209 -15.05 -9.54 -3.02
C ALA A 209 -16.08 -9.77 -1.91
N ALA A 210 -15.69 -9.54 -0.64
CA ALA A 210 -16.57 -9.70 0.51
C ALA A 210 -17.62 -8.59 0.65
N ASN A 211 -17.39 -7.41 0.05
CA ASN A 211 -18.25 -6.24 0.22
C ASN A 211 -19.20 -5.99 -0.98
N THR A 212 -18.90 -6.57 -2.14
CA THR A 212 -19.69 -6.31 -3.35
C THR A 212 -21.03 -7.07 -3.35
N PRO A 213 -22.15 -6.44 -3.75
CA PRO A 213 -23.43 -7.13 -3.89
C PRO A 213 -23.58 -7.87 -5.22
N THR A 214 -22.60 -7.77 -6.13
CA THR A 214 -22.71 -8.31 -7.49
C THR A 214 -21.80 -9.51 -7.71
N THR A 215 -22.37 -10.62 -8.19
CA THR A 215 -21.61 -11.84 -8.48
C THR A 215 -20.48 -11.61 -9.48
N GLY A 216 -20.69 -10.76 -10.49
CA GLY A 216 -19.67 -10.47 -11.51
C GLY A 216 -18.41 -9.82 -10.93
N VAL A 217 -18.57 -8.85 -10.02
CA VAL A 217 -17.44 -8.18 -9.34
C VAL A 217 -16.75 -9.14 -8.36
N LEU A 218 -17.52 -9.97 -7.65
CA LEU A 218 -16.96 -11.02 -6.78
C LEU A 218 -16.07 -11.99 -7.58
N VAL A 219 -16.57 -12.51 -8.70
CA VAL A 219 -15.79 -13.41 -9.57
C VAL A 219 -14.56 -12.71 -10.13
N ALA A 220 -14.68 -11.46 -10.58
CA ALA A 220 -13.53 -10.69 -11.09
C ALA A 220 -12.44 -10.49 -10.03
N ALA A 221 -12.81 -10.19 -8.78
CA ALA A 221 -11.88 -10.07 -7.67
C ALA A 221 -11.17 -11.40 -7.36
N LEU A 222 -11.89 -12.53 -7.35
CA LEU A 222 -11.30 -13.86 -7.15
C LEU A 222 -10.35 -14.25 -8.29
N VAL A 223 -10.71 -13.96 -9.55
CA VAL A 223 -9.83 -14.17 -10.71
C VAL A 223 -8.57 -13.33 -10.59
N ALA A 224 -8.68 -12.07 -10.16
CA ALA A 224 -7.52 -11.21 -9.93
C ALA A 224 -6.61 -11.78 -8.83
N ILE A 225 -7.16 -12.29 -7.72
CA ILE A 225 -6.40 -12.97 -6.65
C ILE A 225 -5.67 -14.19 -7.20
N CYS A 226 -6.37 -15.10 -7.89
CA CYS A 226 -5.76 -16.30 -8.48
C CYS A 226 -4.64 -15.94 -9.46
N THR A 227 -4.81 -14.86 -10.23
CA THR A 227 -3.81 -14.36 -11.18
C THR A 227 -2.54 -13.89 -10.46
N VAL A 228 -2.69 -13.12 -9.38
CA VAL A 228 -1.57 -12.63 -8.55
C VAL A 228 -0.85 -13.77 -7.84
N VAL A 229 -1.60 -14.69 -7.22
CA VAL A 229 -1.05 -15.86 -6.53
C VAL A 229 -0.34 -16.79 -7.51
N GLY A 230 -0.95 -17.08 -8.66
CA GLY A 230 -0.35 -17.90 -9.71
C GLY A 230 0.94 -17.29 -10.24
N ALA A 231 0.97 -15.99 -10.49
CA ALA A 231 2.20 -15.29 -10.91
C ALA A 231 3.31 -15.37 -9.84
N ALA A 232 2.96 -15.21 -8.56
CA ALA A 232 3.91 -15.33 -7.45
C ALA A 232 4.47 -16.76 -7.35
N ALA A 233 3.60 -17.76 -7.36
CA ALA A 233 3.98 -19.18 -7.28
C ALA A 233 4.90 -19.57 -8.45
N VAL A 234 4.49 -19.28 -9.69
CA VAL A 234 5.29 -19.58 -10.90
C VAL A 234 6.66 -18.89 -10.85
N ARG A 235 6.72 -17.63 -10.42
CA ARG A 235 8.00 -16.91 -10.34
C ARG A 235 8.93 -17.51 -9.28
N ILE A 236 8.40 -17.84 -8.11
CA ILE A 236 9.18 -18.39 -7.00
C ILE A 236 9.68 -19.80 -7.36
N GLU A 237 8.83 -20.67 -7.91
CA GLU A 237 9.19 -22.06 -8.20
C GLU A 237 10.22 -22.20 -9.32
N ARG A 238 10.15 -21.35 -10.35
CA ARG A 238 11.03 -21.40 -11.54
C ARG A 238 12.44 -20.86 -11.30
N ARG A 239 12.75 -20.33 -10.12
CA ARG A 239 14.02 -19.66 -9.84
C ARG A 239 14.78 -20.42 -8.75
N ALA A 240 16.09 -20.56 -8.96
CA ALA A 240 16.97 -21.23 -8.01
C ALA A 240 17.03 -20.47 -6.67
N ASP A 241 17.01 -19.13 -6.72
CA ASP A 241 17.01 -18.27 -5.54
C ASP A 241 15.59 -17.90 -5.07
N ARG A 242 14.86 -18.92 -4.61
CA ARG A 242 13.45 -18.80 -4.17
C ARG A 242 13.30 -17.79 -3.04
N SER A 243 14.23 -17.82 -2.08
CA SER A 243 14.13 -17.04 -0.86
C SER A 243 14.30 -15.55 -1.11
N THR A 244 15.26 -15.16 -1.95
CA THR A 244 15.49 -13.74 -2.30
C THR A 244 14.33 -13.16 -3.09
N ILE A 245 13.74 -13.93 -4.01
CA ILE A 245 12.57 -13.48 -4.77
C ILE A 245 11.34 -13.32 -3.87
N ALA A 246 11.11 -14.30 -2.99
CA ALA A 246 9.97 -14.32 -2.11
C ALA A 246 10.02 -13.19 -1.06
N TRP A 247 11.17 -13.01 -0.43
CA TRP A 247 11.31 -12.23 0.80
C TRP A 247 12.27 -11.05 0.72
N GLY A 248 13.06 -10.95 -0.34
CA GLY A 248 14.17 -9.99 -0.47
C GLY A 248 15.52 -10.65 -0.33
#